data_AF-A0A535E0N2-F1
#
_entry.id   AF-A0A535E0N2-F1
#
_cell.length_a   1.000
_cell.length_b   1.000
_cell.length_c   1.000
_cell.angle_alpha   90.00
_cell.angle_beta   90.00
_cell.angle_gamma   90.00
#
_symmetry.space_group_name_H-M   'P 1'
#
loop_
_entity.id
_entity.type
_entity.pdbx_description
1 polymer ?
#
loop_
_entity_poly.entity_id
_entity_poly.type
_entity_poly.pdbx_seq_one_letter_code
_entity_poly.pdbx_strand_id
1 'polypeptide(L)'
;MDLIHEMGGLTYLPHPLDRNRSHFRSERIVDLADRIDIIETYNPWAEPGANRAASELAAELGKVAATGSDSHGIEEIGRSWMEIDEYEGTSDFLEKLGRARHVVTSASGTTRRA
;
A
#
# COMPACT_ATOMS: atom_id res chain seq x y z
N MET A 1 12.04 -7.77 -6.75
CA MET A 1 10.72 -8.42 -6.85
C MET A 1 10.95 -9.91 -7.05
N ASP A 2 11.61 -10.32 -8.13
CA ASP A 2 11.90 -11.74 -8.43
C ASP A 2 12.57 -12.48 -7.25
N LEU A 3 13.65 -11.94 -6.66
CA LEU A 3 14.30 -12.52 -5.47
C LEU A 3 13.37 -12.61 -4.25
N ILE A 4 12.42 -11.68 -4.09
CA ILE A 4 11.45 -11.70 -2.99
C ILE A 4 10.48 -12.87 -3.20
N HIS A 5 9.99 -13.04 -4.43
CA HIS A 5 9.12 -14.15 -4.80
C HIS A 5 9.82 -15.51 -4.68
N GLU A 6 11.10 -15.60 -5.08
CA GLU A 6 11.92 -16.81 -4.92
C GLU A 6 12.09 -17.22 -3.44
N MET A 7 12.13 -16.25 -2.53
CA MET A 7 12.15 -16.49 -1.09
C MET A 7 10.76 -16.80 -0.50
N GLY A 8 9.73 -16.91 -1.32
CA GLY A 8 8.35 -17.13 -0.90
C GLY A 8 7.69 -15.89 -0.28
N GLY A 9 8.24 -14.70 -0.55
CA GLY A 9 7.70 -13.42 -0.10
C GLY A 9 6.73 -12.79 -1.10
N LEU A 10 6.11 -11.68 -0.67
CA LEU A 10 5.24 -10.85 -1.49
C LEU A 10 5.84 -9.47 -1.68
N THR A 11 5.48 -8.84 -2.78
CA THR A 11 5.91 -7.50 -3.14
C THR A 11 4.81 -6.50 -2.82
N TYR A 12 5.21 -5.46 -2.11
CA TYR A 12 4.35 -4.37 -1.68
C TYR A 12 4.88 -3.07 -2.27
N LEU A 13 4.03 -2.33 -2.97
CA LEU A 13 4.40 -1.05 -3.53
C LEU A 13 3.89 0.08 -2.62
N PRO A 14 4.76 0.69 -1.79
CA PRO A 14 4.36 1.72 -0.83
C PRO A 14 4.11 3.07 -1.53
N HIS A 15 3.05 3.75 -1.12
CA HIS A 15 2.60 5.08 -1.54
C HIS A 15 3.06 5.47 -2.96
N PRO A 16 2.68 4.70 -4.01
CA PRO A 16 3.36 4.73 -5.32
C PRO A 16 3.26 6.05 -6.07
N LEU A 17 2.25 6.86 -5.76
CA LEU A 17 1.95 8.10 -6.47
C LEU A 17 2.13 9.34 -5.58
N ASP A 18 2.74 9.17 -4.40
CA ASP A 18 3.19 10.31 -3.60
C ASP A 18 4.39 10.96 -4.28
N ARG A 19 4.20 12.14 -4.88
CA ARG A 19 5.23 12.84 -5.68
C ARG A 19 6.54 13.10 -4.95
N ASN A 20 6.53 13.18 -3.62
CA ASN A 20 7.73 13.47 -2.83
C ASN A 20 8.47 12.21 -2.39
N ARG A 21 7.80 11.05 -2.44
CA ARG A 21 8.26 9.79 -1.82
C ARG A 21 8.11 8.57 -2.72
N SER A 22 7.60 8.73 -3.93
CA SER A 22 7.46 7.63 -4.89
C SER A 22 8.81 7.24 -5.47
N HIS A 23 9.00 5.94 -5.63
CA HIS A 23 10.22 5.37 -6.20
C HIS A 23 10.10 5.05 -7.69
N PHE A 24 8.87 5.00 -8.22
CA PHE A 24 8.60 4.71 -9.62
C PHE A 24 7.75 5.80 -10.27
N ARG A 25 7.91 5.94 -11.58
CA ARG A 25 6.93 6.63 -12.43
C ARG A 25 5.75 5.70 -12.71
N SER A 26 4.58 6.27 -12.99
CA SER A 26 3.34 5.56 -13.32
C SER A 26 3.55 4.48 -14.39
N GLU A 27 4.26 4.82 -15.47
CA GLU A 27 4.48 3.90 -16.60
C GLU A 27 5.28 2.68 -16.15
N ARG A 28 6.26 2.89 -15.27
CA ARG A 28 7.09 1.81 -14.74
C ARG A 28 6.30 0.88 -13.81
N ILE A 29 5.27 1.38 -13.13
CA ILE A 29 4.41 0.55 -12.30
C ILE A 29 3.60 -0.41 -13.19
N VAL A 30 3.09 0.09 -14.32
CA VAL A 30 2.36 -0.74 -15.29
C VAL A 30 3.28 -1.80 -15.90
N ASP A 31 4.51 -1.44 -16.30
CA ASP A 31 5.50 -2.40 -16.82
C ASP A 31 5.86 -3.50 -15.81
N LEU A 32 5.78 -3.19 -14.52
CA LEU A 32 6.11 -4.11 -13.43
C LEU A 32 4.86 -4.77 -12.82
N ALA A 33 3.67 -4.56 -13.39
CA ALA A 33 2.42 -5.00 -12.78
C ALA A 33 2.44 -6.50 -12.45
N ASP A 34 2.95 -7.36 -13.33
CA ASP A 34 3.03 -8.81 -13.11
C ASP A 34 3.93 -9.21 -11.93
N ARG A 35 4.78 -8.31 -11.46
CA ARG A 35 5.72 -8.52 -10.35
C ARG A 35 5.28 -7.81 -9.06
N ILE A 36 4.13 -7.15 -9.08
CA ILE A 36 3.55 -6.44 -7.94
C ILE A 36 2.33 -7.22 -7.46
N ASP A 37 2.32 -7.56 -6.17
CA ASP A 37 1.20 -8.28 -5.54
C ASP A 37 0.23 -7.30 -4.86
N ILE A 38 0.79 -6.31 -4.17
CA ILE A 38 0.04 -5.39 -3.31
C ILE A 38 0.41 -3.95 -3.64
N ILE A 39 -0.60 -3.08 -3.71
CA ILE A 39 -0.44 -1.63 -3.86
C ILE A 39 -0.98 -0.92 -2.62
N GLU A 40 -0.18 -0.04 -2.01
CA GLU A 40 -0.66 0.84 -0.95
C GLU A 40 -1.58 1.91 -1.55
N THR A 41 -2.87 1.84 -1.23
CA THR A 41 -3.90 2.77 -1.73
C THR A 41 -4.20 3.88 -0.72
N TYR A 42 -3.74 3.73 0.52
CA TYR A 42 -3.86 4.77 1.52
C TYR A 42 -2.62 4.88 2.41
N ASN A 43 -2.03 6.06 2.40
CA ASN A 43 -0.99 6.50 3.32
C ASN A 43 -1.38 7.89 3.90
N PRO A 44 -1.43 8.07 5.24
CA PRO A 44 -1.81 9.34 5.86
C PRO A 44 -0.94 10.54 5.46
N TRP A 45 0.30 10.28 5.05
CA TRP A 45 1.27 11.32 4.69
C TRP A 45 1.27 11.64 3.20
N ALA A 46 0.62 10.83 2.37
CA ALA A 46 0.42 11.14 0.97
C ALA A 46 -0.72 12.15 0.80
N GLU A 47 -0.65 12.96 -0.25
CA GLU A 47 -1.75 13.85 -0.62
C GLU A 47 -3.02 13.04 -0.94
N PRO A 48 -4.24 13.53 -0.61
CA PRO A 48 -5.48 12.82 -0.88
C PRO A 48 -5.66 12.43 -2.35
N GLY A 49 -5.16 13.25 -3.27
CA GLY A 49 -5.16 12.95 -4.71
C GLY A 49 -4.27 11.77 -5.08
N ALA A 50 -3.12 11.61 -4.41
CA ALA A 50 -2.22 10.49 -4.63
C ALA A 50 -2.82 9.16 -4.13
N ASN A 51 -3.47 9.18 -2.97
CA ASN A 51 -4.20 8.01 -2.45
C ASN A 51 -5.33 7.58 -3.39
N ARG A 52 -6.13 8.55 -3.89
CA ARG A 52 -7.19 8.26 -4.88
C ARG A 52 -6.61 7.62 -6.15
N ALA A 53 -5.58 8.22 -6.73
CA ALA A 53 -4.95 7.69 -7.93
C ALA A 53 -4.33 6.30 -7.69
N ALA A 54 -3.76 6.03 -6.51
CA ALA A 54 -3.22 4.72 -6.18
C ALA A 54 -4.32 3.67 -6.04
N SER A 55 -5.49 4.04 -5.48
CA SER A 55 -6.67 3.17 -5.44
C SER A 55 -7.22 2.86 -6.83
N GLU A 56 -7.28 3.84 -7.72
CA GLU A 56 -7.69 3.65 -9.12
C GLU A 56 -6.73 2.71 -9.84
N LEU A 57 -5.41 2.96 -9.71
CA LEU A 57 -4.38 2.12 -10.32
C LEU A 57 -4.42 0.67 -9.81
N ALA A 58 -4.63 0.47 -8.50
CA ALA A 58 -4.77 -0.88 -7.94
C ALA A 58 -5.97 -1.63 -8.53
N ALA A 59 -7.11 -0.94 -8.70
CA ALA A 59 -8.29 -1.52 -9.33
C ALA A 59 -8.07 -1.85 -10.81
N GLU A 60 -7.45 -0.94 -11.58
CA GLU A 60 -7.14 -1.13 -13.00
C GLU A 60 -6.19 -2.31 -13.24
N LEU A 61 -5.19 -2.48 -12.37
CA LEU A 61 -4.20 -3.56 -12.46
C LEU A 61 -4.64 -4.85 -11.74
N GLY A 62 -5.83 -4.87 -11.12
CA GLY A 62 -6.33 -6.02 -10.37
C GLY A 62 -5.46 -6.41 -9.17
N LYS A 63 -4.85 -5.45 -8.49
CA LYS A 63 -3.93 -5.66 -7.36
C LYS A 63 -4.63 -5.56 -6.02
N VAL A 64 -4.11 -6.29 -5.04
CA VAL A 64 -4.62 -6.21 -3.67
C VAL A 64 -4.31 -4.83 -3.11
N ALA A 65 -5.33 -4.16 -2.59
CA ALA A 65 -5.20 -2.85 -1.98
C ALA A 65 -4.71 -2.99 -0.53
N ALA A 66 -3.86 -2.08 -0.09
CA ALA A 66 -3.41 -2.02 1.30
C ALA A 66 -3.36 -0.60 1.85
N THR A 67 -3.37 -0.50 3.17
CA THR A 67 -3.26 0.74 3.92
C THR A 67 -2.14 0.63 4.94
N GLY A 68 -1.24 1.61 4.95
CA GLY A 68 -0.16 1.70 5.91
C GLY A 68 -0.12 3.07 6.58
N SER A 69 0.36 3.12 7.82
CA SER A 69 0.53 4.37 8.57
C SER A 69 1.85 5.05 8.27
N ASP A 70 2.86 4.29 7.80
CA ASP A 70 4.22 4.78 7.56
C ASP A 70 4.79 5.56 8.77
N SER A 71 4.49 5.04 9.96
CA SER A 71 4.84 5.66 11.24
C SER A 71 6.34 5.57 11.52
N HIS A 72 6.95 6.71 11.82
CA HIS A 72 8.34 6.85 12.28
C HIS A 72 8.43 7.42 13.72
N GLY A 73 7.29 7.66 14.37
CA GLY A 73 7.21 8.12 15.76
C GLY A 73 5.94 7.60 16.46
N ILE A 74 5.94 7.62 17.80
CA ILE A 74 4.82 7.14 18.63
C ILE A 74 3.50 7.85 18.30
N GLU A 75 3.55 9.15 18.05
CA GLU A 75 2.39 10.00 17.72
C GLU A 75 1.79 9.68 16.34
N GLU A 76 2.49 8.89 15.53
CA GLU A 76 2.06 8.51 14.17
C GLU A 76 1.36 7.15 14.17
N ILE A 77 1.60 6.32 15.19
CA ILE A 77 0.98 5.00 15.34
C ILE A 77 -0.53 5.15 15.46
N GLY A 78 -1.26 4.30 14.74
CA GLY A 78 -2.73 4.28 14.79
C GLY A 78 -3.40 5.31 13.88
N ARG A 79 -2.67 6.08 13.06
CA ARG A 79 -3.28 6.90 11.99
C ARG A 79 -4.04 6.05 10.96
N SER A 80 -3.51 4.87 10.68
CA SER A 80 -4.17 3.85 9.86
C SER A 80 -3.60 2.46 10.13
N TRP A 81 -4.42 1.43 9.93
CA TRP A 81 -4.01 0.03 9.96
C TRP A 81 -5.02 -0.83 9.17
N MET A 82 -4.71 -2.11 9.04
CA MET A 82 -5.61 -3.09 8.47
C MET A 82 -5.90 -4.17 9.49
N GLU A 83 -7.16 -4.57 9.56
CA GLU A 83 -7.59 -5.74 10.31
C GLU A 83 -7.84 -6.87 9.33
N ILE A 84 -7.08 -7.95 9.51
CA ILE A 84 -7.07 -9.12 8.65
C ILE A 84 -7.37 -10.35 9.51
N ASP A 85 -8.10 -11.30 8.94
CA ASP A 85 -8.29 -12.61 9.56
C ASP A 85 -6.95 -13.34 9.70
N GLU A 86 -6.86 -14.29 10.62
CA GLU A 86 -5.69 -15.19 10.70
C GLU A 86 -5.44 -15.86 9.35
N TYR A 87 -4.19 -15.96 8.92
CA TYR A 87 -3.82 -16.49 7.61
C TYR A 87 -2.62 -17.43 7.70
N GLU A 88 -2.48 -18.31 6.70
CA GLU A 88 -1.37 -19.25 6.59
C GLU A 88 -0.74 -19.21 5.18
N GLY A 89 0.52 -18.76 5.12
CA GLY A 89 1.24 -18.61 3.85
C GLY A 89 0.79 -17.40 3.02
N THR A 90 1.47 -17.18 1.89
CA THR A 90 1.32 -15.95 1.09
C THR A 90 0.04 -15.88 0.27
N SER A 91 -0.43 -17.01 -0.26
CA SER A 91 -1.66 -17.04 -1.05
C SER A 91 -2.89 -16.72 -0.21
N ASP A 92 -3.00 -17.34 0.97
CA ASP A 92 -4.09 -17.08 1.92
C ASP A 92 -4.00 -15.67 2.49
N PHE A 93 -2.77 -15.19 2.77
CA PHE A 93 -2.55 -13.79 3.14
C PHE A 93 -3.09 -12.82 2.09
N LEU A 94 -2.76 -12.98 0.80
CA LEU A 94 -3.25 -12.09 -0.26
C LEU A 94 -4.78 -12.11 -0.37
N GLU A 95 -5.39 -13.29 -0.29
CA GLU A 95 -6.85 -13.44 -0.34
C GLU A 95 -7.52 -12.69 0.83
N LYS A 96 -7.03 -12.91 2.06
CA LYS A 96 -7.58 -12.28 3.27
C LYS A 96 -7.27 -10.79 3.33
N LEU A 97 -6.10 -10.38 2.87
CA LEU A 97 -5.72 -8.98 2.75
C LEU A 97 -6.67 -8.24 1.81
N GLY A 98 -7.08 -8.86 0.69
CA GLY A 98 -8.06 -8.31 -0.24
C GLY A 98 -9.48 -8.12 0.35
N ARG A 99 -9.76 -8.72 1.51
CA ARG A 99 -11.03 -8.56 2.26
C ARG A 99 -10.85 -7.85 3.59
N ALA A 100 -9.63 -7.42 3.92
CA ALA A 100 -9.30 -6.82 5.20
C ALA A 100 -10.09 -5.52 5.42
N ARG A 101 -10.37 -5.20 6.69
CA ARG A 101 -10.95 -3.90 7.04
C ARG A 101 -9.84 -2.87 7.12
N HIS A 102 -9.90 -1.87 6.26
CA HIS A 102 -9.01 -0.72 6.30
C HIS A 102 -9.52 0.27 7.35
N VAL A 103 -8.73 0.54 8.39
CA VAL A 103 -9.06 1.50 9.43
C VAL A 103 -8.20 2.74 9.28
N VAL A 104 -8.84 3.90 9.23
CA VAL A 104 -8.22 5.21 9.06
C VAL A 104 -8.81 6.14 10.12
N THR A 105 -7.96 6.70 10.98
CA THR A 105 -8.40 7.56 12.10
C THR A 105 -8.10 9.04 11.85
N SER A 106 -7.26 9.35 10.87
CA SER A 106 -6.87 10.71 10.49
C SER A 106 -6.93 10.87 8.98
N ALA A 107 -7.37 12.04 8.48
CA ALA A 107 -7.34 12.34 7.06
C ALA A 107 -5.90 12.46 6.53
N SER A 108 -5.70 12.09 5.25
CA SER A 108 -4.41 12.18 4.57
C SER A 108 -4.10 13.61 4.10
N GLY A 109 -2.83 13.89 3.77
CA GLY A 109 -2.37 15.25 3.43
C GLY A 109 -2.14 16.14 4.66
N THR A 110 -2.12 15.57 5.87
CA THR A 110 -1.69 16.30 7.05
C THR A 110 -0.17 16.43 7.02
N THR A 111 0.33 17.64 6.76
CA THR A 111 1.77 17.95 6.73
C THR A 111 2.47 17.34 7.94
N ARG A 112 3.46 16.48 7.68
CA ARG A 112 4.45 16.08 8.68
C ARG A 112 5.16 17.36 9.14
N ARG A 113 4.97 17.77 10.40
CA ARG A 113 5.88 18.77 10.98
C ARG A 113 7.23 18.06 11.08
N ALA A 114 8.12 18.42 10.14
CA ALA A 114 9.52 18.03 10.17
C ALA A 114 10.21 18.58 11.43
#